data_AF-A0A961AXF3-F1
#
_entry.id   AF-A0A961AXF3-F1
#
_cell.length_a   1.000
_cell.length_b   1.000
_cell.length_c   1.000
_cell.angle_alpha   90.00
_cell.angle_beta   90.00
_cell.angle_gamma   90.00
#
_symmetry.space_group_name_H-M   'P 1'
#
loop_
_entity.id
_entity.type
_entity.pdbx_description
1 polymer ?
#
loop_
_entity_poly.entity_id
_entity_poly.type
_entity_poly.pdbx_seq_one_letter_code
_entity_poly.pdbx_strand_id
1 'polypeptide(L)'
;MKGGADRLAGAARYADFRAAVFANATLREPPLPRDPAGPMPEIEMQARWFAGEFGRKFLGANGEPVEIVQFGHWNHAAGPDFTECAVRIGDRRHTGAIEVDRDAANWESHGHGANPAFDDVVLHVFFAKSPPATGPGAAEETRFFTRDSRHRAVAQVALDPAALAGGGEARPFGWIPEARLGRCATPLREFSGEALDSLLTAAAQFRLLEKNARLRAIADAHSEDQALFQAVAEALGFRHNRFAMAALAQRLPMKRLRRE
;
A
#
# COMPACT_ATOMS: atom_id res chain seq x y z
N MET A 1 26.61 -34.53 0.55
CA MET A 1 27.20 -33.39 1.29
C MET A 1 27.63 -32.19 0.42
N LYS A 2 27.67 -32.26 -0.93
CA LYS A 2 28.01 -31.09 -1.78
C LYS A 2 26.93 -29.99 -1.86
N GLY A 3 25.66 -30.32 -1.59
CA GLY A 3 24.55 -29.35 -1.71
C GLY A 3 24.36 -28.38 -0.53
N GLY A 4 25.06 -28.54 0.60
CA GLY A 4 24.89 -27.67 1.78
C GLY A 4 25.72 -26.38 1.70
N ALA A 5 26.96 -26.49 1.23
CA ALA A 5 27.88 -25.36 1.11
C ALA A 5 27.46 -24.36 0.01
N ASP A 6 26.95 -24.87 -1.11
CA ASP A 6 26.51 -24.05 -2.24
C ASP A 6 25.24 -23.23 -1.92
N ARG A 7 24.35 -23.79 -1.08
CA ARG A 7 23.14 -23.11 -0.57
C ARG A 7 23.47 -21.97 0.40
N LEU A 8 24.49 -22.15 1.25
CA LEU A 8 24.93 -21.09 2.17
C LEU A 8 25.59 -19.92 1.41
N ALA A 9 26.34 -20.22 0.34
CA ALA A 9 26.96 -19.21 -0.52
C ALA A 9 25.94 -18.39 -1.34
N GLY A 10 24.80 -18.99 -1.73
CA GLY A 10 23.69 -18.27 -2.37
C GLY A 10 23.01 -17.27 -1.42
N ALA A 11 22.75 -17.68 -0.18
CA ALA A 11 22.14 -16.83 0.83
C ALA A 11 22.99 -15.61 1.21
N ALA A 12 24.31 -15.77 1.34
CA ALA A 12 25.23 -14.68 1.61
C ALA A 12 25.25 -13.64 0.47
N ARG A 13 25.34 -14.11 -0.79
CA ARG A 13 25.29 -13.23 -1.97
C ARG A 13 23.97 -12.47 -2.09
N TYR A 14 22.84 -13.11 -1.72
CA TYR A 14 21.55 -12.42 -1.66
C TYR A 14 21.47 -11.39 -0.53
N ALA A 15 22.13 -11.61 0.63
CA ALA A 15 22.17 -10.65 1.72
C ALA A 15 22.85 -9.34 1.28
N ASP A 16 23.97 -9.45 0.58
CA ASP A 16 24.72 -8.30 0.04
C ASP A 16 23.90 -7.57 -1.03
N PHE A 17 23.26 -8.30 -1.96
CA PHE A 17 22.34 -7.73 -2.95
C PHE A 17 21.13 -7.04 -2.30
N ARG A 18 20.51 -7.66 -1.28
CA ARG A 18 19.36 -7.11 -0.55
C ARG A 18 19.74 -5.81 0.16
N ALA A 19 20.89 -5.78 0.84
CA ALA A 19 21.38 -4.59 1.53
C ALA A 19 21.62 -3.43 0.56
N ALA A 20 22.07 -3.72 -0.66
CA ALA A 20 22.26 -2.73 -1.71
C ALA A 20 20.94 -2.25 -2.36
N VAL A 21 19.92 -3.11 -2.48
CA VAL A 21 18.73 -2.84 -3.33
C VAL A 21 17.47 -2.46 -2.53
N PHE A 22 17.29 -2.95 -1.30
CA PHE A 22 15.98 -2.91 -0.62
C PHE A 22 15.97 -2.25 0.76
N ALA A 23 16.73 -1.18 0.96
CA ALA A 23 16.68 -0.41 2.20
C ALA A 23 15.27 0.14 2.57
N ASN A 24 14.29 0.15 1.65
CA ASN A 24 12.88 0.47 1.95
C ASN A 24 11.92 -0.20 0.93
N ALA A 25 11.12 -1.21 1.34
CA ALA A 25 9.74 -1.51 0.86
C ALA A 25 9.23 -2.93 1.23
N THR A 26 7.90 -3.08 1.40
CA THR A 26 7.16 -4.36 1.54
C THR A 26 5.94 -4.43 0.61
N LEU A 27 5.62 -5.65 0.11
CA LEU A 27 4.59 -6.00 -0.90
C LEU A 27 3.24 -6.49 -0.31
N ARG A 28 2.19 -6.50 -1.16
CA ARG A 28 0.75 -6.79 -0.92
C ARG A 28 0.22 -8.09 -1.56
N GLU A 29 -0.96 -8.51 -1.12
CA GLU A 29 -1.79 -9.69 -1.48
C GLU A 29 -2.94 -9.39 -2.50
N PRO A 30 -3.64 -10.41 -3.06
CA PRO A 30 -4.53 -10.29 -4.23
C PRO A 30 -5.98 -9.88 -3.90
N PRO A 31 -6.78 -9.42 -4.89
CA PRO A 31 -8.12 -8.85 -4.66
C PRO A 31 -9.25 -9.88 -4.68
N LEU A 32 -10.35 -9.56 -3.99
CA LEU A 32 -11.63 -10.28 -3.99
C LEU A 32 -12.55 -9.80 -5.14
N PRO A 33 -13.44 -10.65 -5.67
CA PRO A 33 -14.49 -10.22 -6.61
C PRO A 33 -15.73 -9.66 -5.90
N ARG A 34 -16.44 -8.73 -6.56
CA ARG A 34 -17.79 -8.25 -6.16
C ARG A 34 -18.73 -8.02 -7.36
N ASP A 35 -20.02 -8.13 -7.08
CA ASP A 35 -21.21 -8.01 -7.94
C ASP A 35 -21.87 -6.60 -7.82
N PRO A 36 -22.52 -6.02 -8.86
CA PRO A 36 -22.66 -4.56 -9.03
C PRO A 36 -24.10 -4.02 -8.93
N ALA A 37 -24.66 -3.88 -7.72
CA ALA A 37 -25.99 -3.25 -7.55
C ALA A 37 -26.04 -2.06 -6.56
N GLY A 38 -24.88 -1.60 -6.05
CA GLY A 38 -24.79 -0.44 -5.16
C GLY A 38 -23.87 0.65 -5.70
N PRO A 39 -23.93 1.88 -5.15
CA PRO A 39 -22.92 2.89 -5.45
C PRO A 39 -21.53 2.33 -5.09
N MET A 40 -20.54 2.59 -5.95
CA MET A 40 -19.18 2.08 -5.81
C MET A 40 -18.65 2.33 -4.38
N PRO A 41 -18.31 1.27 -3.62
CA PRO A 41 -17.68 1.41 -2.31
C PRO A 41 -16.35 2.14 -2.41
N GLU A 42 -15.96 2.87 -1.36
CA GLU A 42 -14.71 3.63 -1.31
C GLU A 42 -13.48 2.75 -1.56
N ILE A 43 -13.45 1.55 -0.96
CA ILE A 43 -12.39 0.57 -1.20
C ILE A 43 -12.26 0.15 -2.68
N GLU A 44 -13.37 0.14 -3.42
CA GLU A 44 -13.35 -0.14 -4.86
C GLU A 44 -12.85 1.08 -5.64
N MET A 45 -13.26 2.29 -5.24
CA MET A 45 -12.75 3.53 -5.81
C MET A 45 -11.23 3.65 -5.62
N GLN A 46 -10.73 3.38 -4.42
CA GLN A 46 -9.29 3.30 -4.12
C GLN A 46 -8.61 2.23 -4.99
N ALA A 47 -9.22 1.06 -5.17
CA ALA A 47 -8.66 0.00 -6.02
C ALA A 47 -8.52 0.44 -7.48
N ARG A 48 -9.55 1.08 -8.04
CA ARG A 48 -9.57 1.59 -9.42
C ARG A 48 -8.63 2.79 -9.60
N TRP A 49 -8.55 3.67 -8.60
CA TRP A 49 -7.54 4.72 -8.52
C TRP A 49 -6.14 4.15 -8.55
N PHE A 50 -5.85 3.16 -7.72
CA PHE A 50 -4.56 2.47 -7.68
C PHE A 50 -4.25 1.71 -8.99
N ALA A 51 -5.27 1.19 -9.67
CA ALA A 51 -5.13 0.58 -10.99
C ALA A 51 -4.87 1.62 -12.11
N GLY A 52 -5.01 2.91 -11.83
CA GLY A 52 -4.84 3.99 -12.80
C GLY A 52 -5.95 4.03 -13.84
N GLU A 53 -7.15 3.54 -13.50
CA GLU A 53 -8.32 3.52 -14.40
C GLU A 53 -8.83 4.93 -14.71
N PHE A 54 -8.71 5.86 -13.77
CA PHE A 54 -9.09 7.27 -13.96
C PHE A 54 -8.05 8.10 -14.74
N GLY A 55 -6.96 7.47 -15.19
CA GLY A 55 -5.85 8.17 -15.82
C GLY A 55 -4.95 8.88 -14.82
N ARG A 56 -4.19 9.88 -15.29
CA ARG A 56 -3.16 10.59 -14.50
C ARG A 56 -3.29 12.09 -14.52
N LYS A 57 -4.06 12.65 -15.46
CA LYS A 57 -4.14 14.08 -15.71
C LYS A 57 -5.56 14.51 -15.41
N PHE A 58 -5.69 15.49 -14.53
CA PHE A 58 -6.93 15.99 -13.99
C PHE A 58 -6.90 17.51 -13.97
N LEU A 59 -8.06 18.13 -13.79
CA LEU A 59 -8.17 19.53 -13.41
C LEU A 59 -8.48 19.60 -11.92
N GLY A 60 -7.73 20.44 -11.22
CA GLY A 60 -7.98 20.76 -9.82
C GLY A 60 -9.24 21.60 -9.65
N ALA A 61 -9.74 21.68 -8.43
CA ALA A 61 -10.95 22.45 -8.12
C ALA A 61 -10.85 23.95 -8.46
N ASN A 62 -9.64 24.51 -8.61
CA ASN A 62 -9.44 25.90 -9.03
C ASN A 62 -9.04 26.02 -10.51
N GLY A 63 -9.14 24.93 -11.29
CA GLY A 63 -8.81 24.88 -12.72
C GLY A 63 -7.33 24.65 -13.03
N GLU A 64 -6.49 24.46 -12.01
CA GLU A 64 -5.08 24.16 -12.19
C GLU A 64 -4.87 22.74 -12.75
N PRO A 65 -3.89 22.51 -13.64
CA PRO A 65 -3.59 21.16 -14.10
C PRO A 65 -2.99 20.34 -12.96
N VAL A 66 -3.53 19.15 -12.74
CA VAL A 66 -3.03 18.18 -11.75
C VAL A 66 -2.59 16.92 -12.48
N GLU A 67 -1.35 16.49 -12.26
CA GLU A 67 -0.81 15.25 -12.81
C GLU A 67 -0.27 14.33 -11.71
N ILE A 68 -0.74 13.09 -11.68
CA ILE A 68 -0.22 12.05 -10.79
C ILE A 68 1.07 11.50 -11.37
N VAL A 69 2.19 12.00 -10.83
CA VAL A 69 3.55 11.53 -11.15
C VAL A 69 3.74 10.12 -10.56
N GLN A 70 3.35 9.93 -9.31
CA GLN A 70 3.44 8.66 -8.58
C GLN A 70 2.22 8.48 -7.67
N PHE A 71 1.49 7.37 -7.84
CA PHE A 71 0.32 7.01 -7.02
C PHE A 71 0.66 6.58 -5.58
N GLY A 72 1.95 6.37 -5.29
CA GLY A 72 2.42 5.97 -3.98
C GLY A 72 2.06 4.53 -3.61
N HIS A 73 2.02 4.26 -2.31
CA HIS A 73 1.66 2.99 -1.72
C HIS A 73 0.24 3.06 -1.16
N TRP A 74 -0.64 2.20 -1.65
CA TRP A 74 -1.97 2.03 -1.07
C TRP A 74 -1.83 1.51 0.36
N ASN A 75 -2.27 2.30 1.33
CA ASN A 75 -2.35 2.00 2.74
C ASN A 75 -3.65 1.24 3.03
N HIS A 76 -3.59 0.31 3.98
CA HIS A 76 -4.77 -0.42 4.50
C HIS A 76 -4.84 -0.35 6.03
N ALA A 77 -3.94 0.42 6.64
CA ALA A 77 -3.93 0.72 8.05
C ALA A 77 -4.50 2.14 8.26
N ALA A 78 -4.47 2.61 9.51
CA ALA A 78 -4.86 3.98 9.82
C ALA A 78 -3.99 5.02 9.08
N GLY A 79 -4.55 6.20 8.89
CA GLY A 79 -3.94 7.29 8.13
C GLY A 79 -4.47 7.35 6.70
N PRO A 80 -3.85 8.15 5.82
CA PRO A 80 -4.36 8.39 4.49
C PRO A 80 -4.28 7.16 3.59
N ASP A 81 -5.15 7.10 2.60
CA ASP A 81 -5.31 5.96 1.69
C ASP A 81 -4.06 5.65 0.89
N PHE A 82 -3.32 6.66 0.45
CA PHE A 82 -2.08 6.48 -0.31
C PHE A 82 -0.95 7.30 0.29
N THR A 83 0.19 6.67 0.49
CA THR A 83 1.39 7.28 1.10
C THR A 83 2.54 7.33 0.10
N GLU A 84 3.50 8.24 0.29
CA GLU A 84 4.66 8.39 -0.60
C GLU A 84 4.28 8.64 -2.08
N CYS A 85 3.24 9.44 -2.28
CA CYS A 85 2.77 9.91 -3.57
C CYS A 85 3.63 11.07 -4.07
N ALA A 86 3.59 11.29 -5.39
CA ALA A 86 4.08 12.52 -6.00
C ALA A 86 3.06 13.05 -7.00
N VAL A 87 2.70 14.31 -6.85
CA VAL A 87 1.68 14.99 -7.66
C VAL A 87 2.27 16.29 -8.19
N ARG A 88 2.06 16.59 -9.47
CA ARG A 88 2.39 17.88 -10.06
C ARG A 88 1.11 18.72 -10.13
N ILE A 89 1.12 19.88 -9.50
CA ILE A 89 0.00 20.82 -9.42
C ILE A 89 0.46 22.14 -10.04
N GLY A 90 -0.14 22.54 -11.15
CA GLY A 90 0.46 23.56 -12.02
C GLY A 90 1.85 23.11 -12.48
N ASP A 91 2.86 23.94 -12.22
CA ASP A 91 4.27 23.66 -12.55
C ASP A 91 5.08 23.10 -11.38
N ARG A 92 4.46 22.91 -10.20
CA ARG A 92 5.16 22.51 -8.98
C ARG A 92 4.92 21.04 -8.67
N ARG A 93 5.99 20.34 -8.30
CA ARG A 93 5.92 18.96 -7.81
C ARG A 93 5.77 18.97 -6.29
N HIS A 94 4.82 18.19 -5.80
CA HIS A 94 4.52 17.94 -4.40
C HIS A 94 4.71 16.46 -4.11
N THR A 95 5.23 16.15 -2.93
CA THR A 95 5.35 14.78 -2.41
C THR A 95 4.60 14.70 -1.09
N GLY A 96 3.87 13.60 -0.87
CA GLY A 96 3.10 13.41 0.35
C GLY A 96 2.10 12.27 0.21
N ALA A 97 0.90 12.43 0.73
CA ALA A 97 -0.18 11.45 0.68
C ALA A 97 -1.33 11.87 -0.24
N ILE A 98 -2.16 10.91 -0.62
CA ILE A 98 -3.43 11.14 -1.33
C ILE A 98 -4.54 10.46 -0.52
N GLU A 99 -5.63 11.17 -0.29
CA GLU A 99 -6.86 10.62 0.28
C GLU A 99 -7.94 10.47 -0.78
N VAL A 100 -8.68 9.37 -0.73
CA VAL A 100 -9.73 9.06 -1.70
C VAL A 100 -11.04 8.79 -0.98
N ASP A 101 -11.87 9.84 -0.92
CA ASP A 101 -13.20 9.77 -0.33
C ASP A 101 -14.27 9.59 -1.40
N ARG A 102 -15.43 9.08 -1.02
CA ARG A 102 -16.60 9.07 -1.94
C ARG A 102 -17.13 10.47 -2.25
N ASP A 103 -16.99 11.39 -1.30
CA ASP A 103 -17.55 12.73 -1.35
C ASP A 103 -16.60 13.72 -0.69
N ALA A 104 -16.50 14.94 -1.21
CA ALA A 104 -15.63 15.94 -0.61
C ALA A 104 -15.96 16.19 0.87
N ALA A 105 -17.23 16.11 1.26
CA ALA A 105 -17.68 16.32 2.63
C ALA A 105 -17.21 15.23 3.62
N ASN A 106 -16.82 14.05 3.13
CA ASN A 106 -16.30 12.98 3.97
C ASN A 106 -14.99 13.37 4.66
N TRP A 107 -14.21 14.26 4.05
CA TRP A 107 -12.99 14.77 4.65
C TRP A 107 -13.19 15.30 6.08
N GLU A 108 -14.16 16.21 6.27
CA GLU A 108 -14.45 16.76 7.59
C GLU A 108 -15.30 15.78 8.43
N SER A 109 -16.20 15.00 7.82
CA SER A 109 -17.06 14.06 8.56
C SER A 109 -16.28 12.91 9.19
N HIS A 110 -15.20 12.45 8.55
CA HIS A 110 -14.24 11.49 9.08
C HIS A 110 -13.20 12.15 10.02
N GLY A 111 -13.20 13.48 10.12
CA GLY A 111 -12.30 14.23 11.00
C GLY A 111 -10.88 14.38 10.46
N HIS A 112 -10.64 14.15 9.17
CA HIS A 112 -9.30 14.25 8.56
C HIS A 112 -8.73 15.67 8.71
N GLY A 113 -9.56 16.70 8.54
CA GLY A 113 -9.15 18.11 8.67
C GLY A 113 -8.76 18.57 10.09
N ALA A 114 -8.94 17.73 11.11
CA ALA A 114 -8.47 17.98 12.47
C ALA A 114 -7.40 16.97 12.93
N ASN A 115 -7.05 15.99 12.09
CA ASN A 115 -6.19 14.88 12.44
C ASN A 115 -4.77 15.08 11.85
N PRO A 116 -3.73 15.26 12.69
CA PRO A 116 -2.36 15.46 12.21
C PRO A 116 -1.80 14.31 11.35
N ALA A 117 -2.39 13.11 11.42
CA ALA A 117 -2.01 12.00 10.55
C ALA A 117 -2.27 12.28 9.05
N PHE A 118 -3.12 13.27 8.74
CA PHE A 118 -3.48 13.67 7.38
C PHE A 118 -2.77 14.96 6.92
N ASP A 119 -1.87 15.53 7.74
CA ASP A 119 -1.14 16.75 7.40
C ASP A 119 -0.21 16.59 6.18
N ASP A 120 0.16 15.36 5.83
CA ASP A 120 0.99 15.10 4.65
C ASP A 120 0.16 14.91 3.37
N VAL A 121 -1.18 14.95 3.44
CA VAL A 121 -2.04 14.82 2.26
C VAL A 121 -1.86 16.04 1.37
N VAL A 122 -1.42 15.79 0.14
CA VAL A 122 -1.19 16.84 -0.88
C VAL A 122 -2.33 16.91 -1.89
N LEU A 123 -3.15 15.87 -1.98
CA LEU A 123 -4.29 15.79 -2.89
C LEU A 123 -5.42 14.99 -2.24
N HIS A 124 -6.62 15.55 -2.27
CA HIS A 124 -7.86 14.88 -1.89
C HIS A 124 -8.68 14.62 -3.16
N VAL A 125 -9.04 13.35 -3.37
CA VAL A 125 -9.74 12.88 -4.56
C VAL A 125 -11.12 12.39 -4.14
N PHE A 126 -12.16 12.82 -4.85
CA PHE A 126 -13.53 12.40 -4.56
C PHE A 126 -14.38 12.32 -5.84
N PHE A 127 -15.56 11.69 -5.78
CA PHE A 127 -16.49 11.73 -6.92
C PHE A 127 -17.30 13.04 -6.95
N ALA A 128 -17.49 13.60 -8.15
CA ALA A 128 -18.37 14.74 -8.36
C ALA A 128 -19.83 14.38 -8.05
N LYS A 129 -20.53 15.24 -7.31
CA LYS A 129 -21.98 15.13 -7.07
C LYS A 129 -22.74 15.59 -8.33
N SER A 130 -22.88 14.71 -9.31
CA SER A 130 -23.66 14.90 -10.55
C SER A 130 -23.13 16.00 -11.49
N PRO A 131 -23.42 15.93 -12.81
CA PRO A 131 -23.05 17.01 -13.74
C PRO A 131 -23.80 18.30 -13.40
N PRO A 132 -23.20 19.48 -13.66
CA PRO A 132 -23.82 20.76 -13.34
C PRO A 132 -25.17 20.85 -14.03
N ALA A 133 -26.20 21.24 -13.28
CA ALA A 133 -27.52 21.50 -13.83
C ALA A 133 -27.41 22.62 -14.88
N THR A 134 -27.51 22.29 -16.17
CA THR A 134 -27.54 23.30 -17.23
C THR A 134 -28.93 23.92 -17.28
N GLY A 135 -29.14 25.03 -16.57
CA GLY A 135 -30.37 25.81 -16.62
C GLY A 135 -30.27 27.12 -15.83
N PRO A 136 -31.03 28.17 -16.20
CA PRO A 136 -31.11 29.39 -15.41
C PRO A 136 -31.75 29.08 -14.05
N GLY A 137 -30.93 29.09 -12.99
CA GLY A 137 -31.29 28.59 -11.66
C GLY A 137 -30.39 27.46 -11.14
N ALA A 138 -29.33 27.08 -11.89
CA ALA A 138 -28.27 26.21 -11.39
C ALA A 138 -27.77 26.73 -10.04
N ALA A 139 -28.04 25.97 -8.97
CA ALA A 139 -27.53 26.27 -7.65
C ALA A 139 -26.01 26.38 -7.73
N GLU A 140 -25.45 27.40 -7.09
CA GLU A 140 -24.00 27.51 -6.86
C GLU A 140 -23.52 26.15 -6.35
N GLU A 141 -22.71 25.48 -7.16
CA GLU A 141 -22.20 24.15 -6.81
C GLU A 141 -21.43 24.34 -5.50
N THR A 142 -21.87 23.67 -4.44
CA THR A 142 -21.35 23.92 -3.09
C THR A 142 -19.88 23.54 -3.09
N ARG A 143 -19.00 24.54 -3.13
CA ARG A 143 -17.55 24.32 -3.12
C ARG A 143 -17.14 23.85 -1.74
N PHE A 144 -16.63 22.63 -1.68
CA PHE A 144 -16.07 22.09 -0.46
C PHE A 144 -14.59 22.45 -0.36
N PHE A 145 -14.16 22.97 0.78
CA PHE A 145 -12.76 23.30 1.03
C PHE A 145 -12.14 22.25 1.94
N THR A 146 -11.14 21.55 1.41
CA THR A 146 -10.34 20.55 2.12
C THR A 146 -9.14 21.25 2.76
N ARG A 147 -8.97 21.07 4.06
CA ARG A 147 -7.85 21.63 4.82
C ARG A 147 -7.25 20.58 5.76
N ASP A 148 -5.98 20.70 6.07
CA ASP A 148 -5.36 19.89 7.12
C ASP A 148 -5.57 20.48 8.53
N SER A 149 -4.97 19.83 9.54
CA SER A 149 -5.06 20.26 10.93
C SER A 149 -4.40 21.61 11.22
N ARG A 150 -3.59 22.12 10.28
CA ARG A 150 -2.88 23.40 10.33
C ARG A 150 -3.57 24.47 9.47
N HIS A 151 -4.77 24.20 8.99
CA HIS A 151 -5.56 25.07 8.11
C HIS A 151 -4.90 25.37 6.76
N ARG A 152 -3.95 24.54 6.32
CA ARG A 152 -3.42 24.62 4.96
C ARG A 152 -4.41 23.94 4.02
N ALA A 153 -4.69 24.60 2.90
CA ALA A 153 -5.53 24.06 1.85
C ALA A 153 -4.87 22.84 1.20
N VAL A 154 -5.66 21.78 1.04
CA VAL A 154 -5.29 20.57 0.30
C VAL A 154 -5.90 20.68 -1.10
N ALA A 155 -5.10 20.39 -2.13
CA ALA A 155 -5.59 20.40 -3.51
C ALA A 155 -6.66 19.32 -3.72
N GLN A 156 -7.60 19.56 -4.63
CA GLN A 156 -8.75 18.68 -4.82
C GLN A 156 -8.92 18.28 -6.27
N VAL A 157 -9.26 17.02 -6.51
CA VAL A 157 -9.68 16.50 -7.82
C VAL A 157 -11.03 15.82 -7.68
N ALA A 158 -12.01 16.31 -8.43
CA ALA A 158 -13.30 15.67 -8.57
C ALA A 158 -13.27 14.71 -9.77
N LEU A 159 -13.53 13.43 -9.51
CA LEU A 159 -13.67 12.40 -10.54
C LEU A 159 -15.10 12.36 -11.03
N ASP A 160 -15.29 12.27 -12.34
CA ASP A 160 -16.58 11.96 -12.92
C ASP A 160 -16.79 10.43 -12.91
N PRO A 161 -17.79 9.91 -12.18
CA PRO A 161 -18.12 8.47 -12.19
C PRO A 161 -18.44 7.97 -13.61
N ALA A 162 -18.99 8.82 -14.48
CA ALA A 162 -19.32 8.47 -15.86
C ALA A 162 -18.09 8.34 -16.77
N ALA A 163 -16.94 8.91 -16.38
CA ALA A 163 -15.68 8.75 -17.13
C ALA A 163 -15.21 7.29 -17.17
N LEU A 164 -15.68 6.44 -16.25
CA LEU A 164 -15.44 4.99 -16.28
C LEU A 164 -16.31 4.23 -17.30
N ALA A 165 -17.42 4.82 -17.75
CA ALA A 165 -18.34 4.20 -18.71
C ALA A 165 -17.93 4.47 -20.18
N GLY A 166 -17.12 5.51 -20.40
CA GLY A 166 -16.67 5.94 -21.72
C GLY A 166 -15.32 5.35 -22.13
N GLY A 167 -15.30 4.09 -22.57
CA GLY A 167 -14.41 3.59 -23.62
C GLY A 167 -12.92 3.99 -23.60
N GLY A 168 -12.27 4.06 -22.43
CA GLY A 168 -10.82 3.90 -22.38
C GLY A 168 -10.49 2.48 -22.83
N GLU A 169 -9.60 2.31 -23.81
CA GLU A 169 -9.22 1.01 -24.40
C GLU A 169 -9.28 -0.10 -23.36
N ALA A 170 -10.09 -1.14 -23.63
CA ALA A 170 -10.19 -2.30 -22.76
C ALA A 170 -8.79 -2.89 -22.57
N ARG A 171 -8.18 -2.58 -21.41
CA ARG A 171 -6.82 -3.00 -21.12
C ARG A 171 -6.89 -4.50 -20.83
N PRO A 172 -6.05 -5.33 -21.48
CA PRO A 172 -6.12 -6.77 -21.30
C PRO A 172 -5.95 -7.13 -19.82
N PHE A 173 -6.65 -8.18 -19.38
CA PHE A 173 -6.51 -8.73 -18.04
C PHE A 173 -5.02 -9.02 -17.77
N GLY A 174 -4.44 -8.42 -16.73
CA GLY A 174 -3.00 -8.48 -16.47
C GLY A 174 -2.18 -7.28 -16.97
N TRP A 175 -2.83 -6.25 -17.53
CA TRP A 175 -2.16 -4.98 -17.82
C TRP A 175 -1.76 -4.27 -16.52
N ILE A 176 -0.46 -4.10 -16.36
CA ILE A 176 0.20 -3.46 -15.23
C ILE A 176 0.70 -2.11 -15.78
N PRO A 177 0.13 -0.95 -15.37
CA PRO A 177 0.62 0.34 -15.85
C PRO A 177 2.13 0.46 -15.60
N GLU A 178 2.88 1.15 -16.45
CA GLU A 178 4.34 1.28 -16.32
C GLU A 178 4.80 1.83 -14.95
N ALA A 179 3.93 2.56 -14.23
CA ALA A 179 4.18 3.00 -12.85
C ALA A 179 4.02 1.91 -11.77
N ARG A 180 3.68 0.67 -12.14
CA ARG A 180 3.65 -0.51 -11.27
C ARG A 180 4.94 -1.33 -11.35
N LEU A 181 5.95 -0.89 -12.08
CA LEU A 181 7.27 -1.53 -12.01
C LEU A 181 7.82 -1.26 -10.60
N GLY A 182 7.63 -2.22 -9.70
CA GLY A 182 8.23 -2.18 -8.37
C GLY A 182 9.73 -1.95 -8.48
N ARG A 183 10.40 -1.54 -7.40
CA ARG A 183 11.86 -1.24 -7.44
C ARG A 183 12.70 -2.38 -8.00
N CYS A 184 12.21 -3.62 -7.91
CA CYS A 184 12.83 -4.82 -8.48
C CYS A 184 12.60 -4.98 -10.00
N ALA A 185 11.60 -4.35 -10.59
CA ALA A 185 11.22 -4.61 -11.97
C ALA A 185 12.22 -4.02 -12.98
N THR A 186 12.87 -2.89 -12.69
CA THR A 186 13.96 -2.37 -13.54
C THR A 186 15.23 -3.23 -13.44
N PRO A 187 15.77 -3.53 -12.25
CA PRO A 187 16.93 -4.42 -12.11
C PRO A 187 16.71 -5.84 -12.65
N LEU A 188 15.50 -6.38 -12.50
CA LEU A 188 15.20 -7.76 -12.90
C LEU A 188 14.76 -7.90 -14.36
N ARG A 189 14.56 -6.80 -15.09
CA ARG A 189 14.12 -6.83 -16.49
C ARG A 189 15.09 -7.56 -17.40
N GLU A 190 16.38 -7.47 -17.10
CA GLU A 190 17.48 -8.01 -17.91
C GLU A 190 17.88 -9.43 -17.48
N PHE A 191 17.25 -9.98 -16.44
CA PHE A 191 17.58 -11.31 -15.93
C PHE A 191 17.00 -12.39 -16.85
N SER A 192 17.79 -13.42 -17.14
CA SER A 192 17.27 -14.65 -17.73
C SER A 192 16.34 -15.37 -16.72
N GLY A 193 15.45 -16.23 -17.22
CA GLY A 193 14.56 -17.01 -16.34
C GLY A 193 15.32 -17.85 -15.30
N GLU A 194 16.47 -18.42 -15.68
CA GLU A 194 17.35 -19.16 -14.76
C GLU A 194 17.99 -18.26 -13.70
N ALA A 195 18.43 -17.04 -14.09
CA ALA A 195 18.99 -16.08 -13.15
C ALA A 195 17.94 -15.58 -12.15
N LEU A 196 16.70 -15.40 -12.60
CA LEU A 196 15.57 -15.03 -11.75
C LEU A 196 15.22 -16.15 -10.76
N ASP A 197 15.13 -17.40 -11.22
CA ASP A 197 14.87 -18.55 -10.34
C ASP A 197 15.98 -18.74 -9.30
N SER A 198 17.23 -18.59 -9.72
CA SER A 198 18.39 -18.63 -8.82
C SER A 198 18.31 -17.54 -7.75
N LEU A 199 17.95 -16.31 -8.14
CA LEU A 199 17.78 -15.19 -7.23
C LEU A 199 16.65 -15.44 -6.23
N LEU A 200 15.48 -15.88 -6.70
CA LEU A 200 14.32 -16.18 -5.85
C LEU A 200 14.61 -17.33 -4.88
N THR A 201 15.31 -18.36 -5.34
CA THR A 201 15.78 -19.47 -4.51
C THR A 201 16.75 -18.98 -3.44
N ALA A 202 17.73 -18.15 -3.79
CA ALA A 202 18.66 -17.55 -2.84
C ALA A 202 17.94 -16.66 -1.82
N ALA A 203 16.95 -15.87 -2.25
CA ALA A 203 16.12 -15.04 -1.39
C ALA A 203 15.32 -15.86 -0.38
N ALA A 204 14.73 -16.97 -0.83
CA ALA A 204 13.97 -17.88 0.02
C ALA A 204 14.89 -18.56 1.06
N GLN A 205 16.06 -19.03 0.64
CA GLN A 205 17.05 -19.63 1.52
C GLN A 205 17.53 -18.66 2.58
N PHE A 206 17.85 -17.41 2.20
CA PHE A 206 18.24 -16.37 3.13
C PHE A 206 17.17 -16.11 4.20
N ARG A 207 15.90 -15.94 3.79
CA ARG A 207 14.78 -15.75 4.73
C ARG A 207 14.59 -16.94 5.67
N LEU A 208 14.76 -18.15 5.15
CA LEU A 208 14.67 -19.37 5.93
C LEU A 208 15.78 -19.45 6.98
N LEU A 209 17.01 -19.07 6.62
CA LEU A 209 18.15 -19.04 7.54
C LEU A 209 17.99 -17.99 8.63
N GLU A 210 17.54 -16.77 8.31
CA GLU A 210 17.22 -15.76 9.34
C GLU A 210 16.16 -16.27 10.33
N LYS A 211 15.09 -16.89 9.81
CA LYS A 211 14.05 -17.48 10.65
C LYS A 211 14.60 -18.61 11.50
N ASN A 212 15.44 -19.47 10.93
CA ASN A 212 16.06 -20.57 11.64
C ASN A 212 16.99 -20.09 12.77
N ALA A 213 17.85 -19.11 12.49
CA ALA A 213 18.76 -18.51 13.47
C ALA A 213 17.98 -17.93 14.66
N ARG A 214 16.90 -17.20 14.38
CA ARG A 214 16.01 -16.66 15.43
C ARG A 214 15.38 -17.76 16.29
N LEU A 215 14.83 -18.81 15.66
CA LEU A 215 14.21 -19.91 16.40
C LEU A 215 15.22 -20.70 17.22
N ARG A 216 16.44 -20.91 16.70
CA ARG A 216 17.54 -21.53 17.44
C ARG A 216 17.93 -20.72 18.66
N ALA A 217 18.08 -19.40 18.53
CA ALA A 217 18.39 -18.55 19.68
C ALA A 217 17.34 -18.65 20.81
N ILE A 218 16.05 -18.76 20.46
CA ILE A 218 14.98 -18.97 21.45
C ILE A 218 15.05 -20.39 22.04
N ALA A 219 15.34 -21.39 21.22
CA ALA A 219 15.46 -22.78 21.65
C ALA A 219 16.63 -22.98 22.61
N ASP A 220 17.79 -22.40 22.30
CA ASP A 220 19.00 -22.44 23.12
C ASP A 220 18.80 -21.71 24.46
N ALA A 221 18.05 -20.61 24.47
CA ALA A 221 17.74 -19.86 25.68
C ALA A 221 16.65 -20.51 26.56
N HIS A 222 15.77 -21.33 25.96
CA HIS A 222 14.59 -21.86 26.64
C HIS A 222 14.36 -23.35 26.37
N SER A 223 13.81 -23.69 25.19
CA SER A 223 13.63 -25.05 24.69
C SER A 223 13.06 -25.03 23.27
N GLU A 224 13.17 -26.15 22.54
CA GLU A 224 12.54 -26.30 21.22
C GLU A 224 11.02 -26.08 21.27
N ASP A 225 10.35 -26.62 22.29
CA ASP A 225 8.91 -26.43 22.51
C ASP A 225 8.54 -24.96 22.72
N GLN A 226 9.38 -24.22 23.45
CA GLN A 226 9.15 -22.79 23.68
C GLN A 226 9.37 -21.98 22.40
N ALA A 227 10.38 -22.33 21.60
CA ALA A 227 10.65 -21.70 20.31
C ALA A 227 9.49 -21.92 19.34
N LEU A 228 8.97 -23.15 19.26
CA LEU A 228 7.81 -23.48 18.44
C LEU A 228 6.56 -22.73 18.90
N PHE A 229 6.28 -22.72 20.20
CA PHE A 229 5.12 -22.03 20.77
C PHE A 229 5.14 -20.53 20.46
N GLN A 230 6.27 -19.84 20.67
CA GLN A 230 6.39 -18.42 20.33
C GLN A 230 6.23 -18.18 18.83
N ALA A 231 6.80 -19.04 17.98
CA ALA A 231 6.68 -18.92 16.53
C ALA A 231 5.24 -19.07 16.04
N VAL A 232 4.49 -20.03 16.59
CA VAL A 232 3.08 -20.26 16.27
C VAL A 232 2.23 -19.09 16.76
N ALA A 233 2.41 -18.65 18.02
CA ALA A 233 1.68 -17.51 18.56
C ALA A 233 1.90 -16.24 17.72
N GLU A 234 3.14 -15.94 17.37
CA GLU A 234 3.49 -14.80 16.51
C GLU A 234 2.84 -14.90 15.13
N ALA A 235 2.82 -16.09 14.53
CA ALA A 235 2.18 -16.33 13.23
C ALA A 235 0.66 -16.11 13.31
N LEU A 236 0.01 -16.61 14.36
CA LEU A 236 -1.42 -16.40 14.62
C LEU A 236 -1.77 -14.94 14.93
N GLY A 237 -0.78 -14.12 15.28
CA GLY A 237 -0.95 -12.68 15.45
C GLY A 237 -1.15 -11.91 14.13
N PHE A 238 -0.87 -12.52 12.97
CA PHE A 238 -0.93 -11.88 11.65
C PHE A 238 -0.25 -10.50 11.64
N ARG A 239 -0.67 -9.56 10.79
CA ARG A 239 -0.04 -8.23 10.68
C ARG A 239 -0.17 -7.41 11.96
N HIS A 240 -1.35 -7.39 12.58
CA HIS A 240 -1.71 -6.41 13.60
C HIS A 240 -1.35 -6.84 15.03
N ASN A 241 -1.37 -8.14 15.32
CA ASN A 241 -1.18 -8.68 16.67
C ASN A 241 0.11 -9.49 16.82
N ARG A 242 0.98 -9.49 15.80
CA ARG A 242 2.27 -10.21 15.80
C ARG A 242 3.05 -10.02 17.09
N PHE A 243 3.29 -8.77 17.46
CA PHE A 243 4.10 -8.41 18.63
C PHE A 243 3.38 -8.70 19.95
N ALA A 244 2.06 -8.44 20.00
CA ALA A 244 1.25 -8.74 21.17
C ALA A 244 1.25 -10.24 21.48
N MET A 245 1.02 -11.08 20.48
CA MET A 245 1.05 -12.53 20.62
C MET A 245 2.44 -13.06 20.97
N ALA A 246 3.51 -12.52 20.36
CA ALA A 246 4.88 -12.87 20.73
C ALA A 246 5.18 -12.53 22.20
N ALA A 247 4.77 -11.35 22.67
CA ALA A 247 4.97 -10.91 24.04
C ALA A 247 4.16 -11.74 25.05
N LEU A 248 2.94 -12.15 24.69
CA LEU A 248 2.13 -13.07 25.49
C LEU A 248 2.82 -14.44 25.62
N ALA A 249 3.29 -15.01 24.50
CA ALA A 249 3.96 -16.30 24.51
C ALA A 249 5.31 -16.31 25.27
N GLN A 250 5.95 -15.15 25.40
CA GLN A 250 7.14 -14.97 26.25
C GLN A 250 6.78 -14.86 27.75
N ARG A 251 5.70 -14.13 28.08
CA ARG A 251 5.25 -13.93 29.47
C ARG A 251 4.56 -15.16 30.05
N LEU A 252 3.96 -15.99 29.20
CA LEU A 252 3.32 -17.25 29.57
C LEU A 252 4.00 -18.43 28.86
N PRO A 253 5.23 -18.81 29.28
CA PRO A 253 6.01 -19.85 28.61
C PRO A 253 5.38 -21.24 28.79
N MET A 254 5.67 -22.15 27.87
CA MET A 254 5.21 -23.55 27.86
C MET A 254 5.44 -24.28 29.19
N LYS A 255 6.56 -23.98 29.88
CA LYS A 255 6.86 -24.56 31.19
C LYS A 255 5.84 -24.18 32.27
N ARG A 256 5.19 -23.02 32.17
CA ARG A 256 4.10 -22.60 33.06
C ARG A 256 2.78 -23.25 32.63
N LEU A 257 2.46 -23.19 31.34
CA LEU A 257 1.23 -23.77 30.79
C LEU A 257 1.09 -25.28 31.06
N ARG A 258 2.22 -26.02 31.09
CA ARG A 258 2.22 -27.46 31.38
C ARG A 258 2.10 -27.82 32.87
N ARG A 259 2.10 -26.84 33.76
CA ARG A 259 1.98 -27.04 35.22
C ARG A 259 0.57 -26.77 35.75
N GLU A 260 -0.30 -26.21 34.92
CA GLU A 260 -1.73 -26.03 35.13
C GLU A 260 -2.49 -27.20 34.50
#